data_AF-A0AAN5YKR4-F1
#
_entry.id   AF-A0AAN5YKR4-F1
#
_cell.length_a   1.000
_cell.length_b   1.000
_cell.length_c   1.000
_cell.angle_alpha   90.00
_cell.angle_beta   90.00
_cell.angle_gamma   90.00
#
_symmetry.space_group_name_H-M   'P 1'
#
loop_
_entity.id
_entity.type
_entity.pdbx_description
1 polymer ?
#
loop_
_entity_poly.entity_id
_entity_poly.type
_entity_poly.pdbx_seq_one_letter_code
_entity_poly.pdbx_strand_id
1 'polypeptide(L)'
;MATRKSKRIAWKMTTLKERGARGPSVQPEGSLTAEMTGTVPTTPSAANGPGEAAVDKAHPSPPLKRKGISPCDDHPKSSQSPGEDAHPGSESEDDQRPPVYDLAQQIRDLRTENLRLQERYHAISLTMQKEGSRVRWIGAFDGVIEKTCERLQHEIFFWTVDYTIGDVNTVDARLSASEKQSIIAALEGYCKQEDWESLMKRFPAKIQKSILQLFAHTLWTKHLFEDVFMKPFLYFDFYEQEEITTTAGKPNTSLPTKLQNMYQMFRTVDEAQAQVWRSDTVRLANSIVPLNEQANWDGKTTVVGPGALVLGERSKQARRSAVERLVSSVLDGPMRLMLRELSRPEEADRRSQLIIDIYCRIAELATTCWADRSLWETRGLDKVATFHWHPATLNLHHFHYVEKDDPRLDGKAVLIVIQPPLYRLGGLDLQFHIDRMVAKGLVIVEDPTST
;
A
#
# COMPACT_ATOMS: atom_id res chain seq x y z
N MET A 1 -11.05 -34.76 -12.81
CA MET A 1 -9.91 -34.02 -13.44
C MET A 1 -10.28 -33.24 -14.71
N ALA A 2 -11.29 -33.63 -15.50
CA ALA A 2 -11.67 -32.93 -16.74
C ALA A 2 -12.25 -31.51 -16.54
N THR A 3 -12.95 -31.24 -15.43
CA THR A 3 -13.63 -29.97 -15.16
C THR A 3 -12.69 -28.80 -14.80
N ARG A 4 -11.51 -29.07 -14.24
CA ARG A 4 -10.46 -28.05 -14.00
C ARG A 4 -9.79 -27.58 -15.29
N LYS A 5 -9.66 -28.47 -16.28
CA LYS A 5 -9.05 -28.15 -17.59
C LYS A 5 -9.98 -27.26 -18.44
N SER A 6 -11.30 -27.49 -18.37
CA SER A 6 -12.28 -26.69 -19.12
C SER A 6 -12.41 -25.25 -18.60
N LYS A 7 -12.40 -25.02 -17.28
CA LYS A 7 -12.36 -23.66 -16.71
C LYS A 7 -11.06 -22.92 -17.08
N ARG A 8 -9.95 -23.65 -17.18
CA ARG A 8 -8.62 -23.13 -17.58
C ARG A 8 -8.55 -22.70 -19.06
N ILE A 9 -9.31 -23.35 -19.95
CA ILE A 9 -9.40 -22.99 -21.38
C ILE A 9 -10.31 -21.76 -21.56
N ALA A 10 -11.44 -21.72 -20.87
CA ALA A 10 -12.38 -20.60 -20.96
C ALA A 10 -11.74 -19.27 -20.54
N TRP A 11 -10.99 -19.24 -19.43
CA TRP A 11 -10.32 -18.02 -18.97
C TRP A 11 -9.11 -17.61 -19.85
N LYS A 12 -8.35 -18.58 -20.38
CA LYS A 12 -7.25 -18.31 -21.33
C LYS A 12 -7.75 -17.72 -22.65
N MET A 13 -8.96 -18.06 -23.09
CA MET A 13 -9.54 -17.48 -24.31
C MET A 13 -10.02 -16.04 -24.09
N THR A 14 -10.50 -15.69 -22.89
CA THR A 14 -10.89 -14.30 -22.57
C THR A 14 -9.67 -13.36 -22.57
N THR A 15 -8.54 -13.82 -22.04
CA THR A 15 -7.28 -13.03 -21.96
C THR A 15 -6.54 -12.91 -23.29
N LEU A 16 -6.69 -13.86 -24.22
CA LEU A 16 -6.12 -13.75 -25.57
C LEU A 16 -6.95 -12.85 -26.49
N LYS A 17 -8.27 -12.77 -26.29
CA LYS A 17 -9.14 -11.93 -27.12
C LYS A 17 -8.90 -10.43 -26.93
N GLU A 18 -8.34 -10.03 -25.78
CA GLU A 18 -7.91 -8.65 -25.50
C GLU A 18 -6.53 -8.29 -26.09
N ARG A 19 -5.74 -9.27 -26.54
CA ARG A 19 -4.39 -9.04 -27.10
C ARG A 19 -4.32 -9.04 -28.64
N GLY A 20 -5.44 -9.25 -29.32
CA GLY A 20 -5.48 -9.49 -30.76
C GLY A 20 -6.06 -8.35 -31.59
N ALA A 21 -5.49 -7.15 -31.55
CA ALA A 21 -5.73 -6.16 -32.60
C ALA A 21 -4.54 -5.20 -32.76
N ARG A 22 -3.98 -5.20 -33.97
CA ARG A 22 -2.98 -4.29 -34.56
C ARG A 22 -1.50 -4.65 -34.34
N GLY A 23 -0.94 -5.34 -35.34
CA GLY A 23 0.42 -5.10 -35.79
C GLY A 23 0.46 -3.99 -36.85
N PRO A 24 1.65 -3.49 -37.20
CA PRO A 24 2.14 -3.85 -38.53
C PRO A 24 3.61 -4.30 -38.59
N SER A 25 3.80 -5.18 -39.57
CA SER A 25 5.00 -5.69 -40.23
C SER A 25 6.15 -4.70 -40.44
N VAL A 26 7.37 -5.07 -40.04
CA VAL A 26 8.65 -4.67 -40.69
C VAL A 26 9.65 -5.85 -40.59
N GLN A 27 10.32 -6.16 -41.71
CA GLN A 27 11.34 -7.20 -41.86
C GLN A 27 12.73 -6.77 -41.33
N PRO A 28 13.68 -7.70 -41.07
CA PRO A 28 15.00 -7.39 -40.55
C PRO A 28 16.13 -7.44 -41.61
N GLU A 29 17.04 -6.49 -41.52
CA GLU A 29 18.46 -6.59 -41.88
C GLU A 29 19.24 -6.30 -40.58
N GLY A 30 20.43 -6.80 -40.24
CA GLY A 30 21.44 -7.61 -40.88
C GLY A 30 22.66 -7.59 -39.94
N SER A 31 23.23 -8.77 -39.71
CA SER A 31 24.48 -9.16 -39.05
C SER A 31 25.63 -8.13 -38.86
N LEU A 32 26.43 -8.29 -37.78
CA LEU A 32 27.91 -8.49 -37.76
C LEU A 32 28.52 -8.16 -36.36
N THR A 33 29.07 -9.16 -35.63
CA THR A 33 30.52 -9.40 -35.28
C THR A 33 31.24 -8.27 -34.52
N ALA A 34 32.14 -8.45 -33.55
CA ALA A 34 32.80 -9.59 -32.89
C ALA A 34 33.50 -9.08 -31.59
N GLU A 35 33.94 -10.04 -30.76
CA GLU A 35 35.16 -10.14 -29.91
C GLU A 35 35.99 -8.87 -29.57
N MET A 36 36.66 -8.69 -28.43
CA MET A 36 37.66 -9.59 -27.83
C MET A 36 38.20 -8.98 -26.50
N THR A 37 38.35 -9.82 -25.47
CA THR A 37 39.45 -9.96 -24.46
C THR A 37 40.15 -8.75 -23.79
N GLY A 38 40.36 -8.87 -22.47
CA GLY A 38 41.49 -8.21 -21.78
C GLY A 38 41.47 -8.27 -20.24
N THR A 39 42.22 -9.19 -19.64
CA THR A 39 42.38 -9.51 -18.21
C THR A 39 43.44 -8.67 -17.46
N VAL A 40 43.12 -8.19 -16.23
CA VAL A 40 43.85 -8.39 -14.92
C VAL A 40 45.23 -7.66 -14.72
N PRO A 41 45.78 -7.46 -13.50
CA PRO A 41 45.30 -6.90 -12.21
C PRO A 41 46.23 -5.78 -11.66
N THR A 42 45.87 -5.11 -10.55
CA THR A 42 46.85 -4.79 -9.48
C THR A 42 46.19 -4.35 -8.15
N THR A 43 46.52 -5.05 -7.07
CA THR A 43 46.50 -4.57 -5.67
C THR A 43 47.96 -4.27 -5.29
N PRO A 44 48.29 -3.40 -4.31
CA PRO A 44 48.22 -3.80 -2.89
C PRO A 44 48.04 -2.68 -1.83
N SER A 45 47.84 -3.14 -0.58
CA SER A 45 48.22 -2.54 0.73
C SER A 45 47.59 -1.22 1.20
N ALA A 46 46.77 -1.20 2.27
CA ALA A 46 47.06 -1.41 3.71
C ALA A 46 47.56 -0.15 4.43
N ALA A 47 46.75 0.39 5.37
CA ALA A 47 47.19 0.98 6.64
C ALA A 47 46.01 1.56 7.48
N ASN A 48 45.93 1.09 8.73
CA ASN A 48 45.69 1.82 9.98
C ASN A 48 44.32 2.50 10.27
N GLY A 49 43.62 2.00 11.31
CA GLY A 49 42.67 2.80 12.13
C GLY A 49 43.41 3.63 13.19
N PRO A 50 42.84 3.90 14.39
CA PRO A 50 41.44 4.01 14.81
C PRO A 50 41.16 5.41 15.44
N GLY A 51 39.93 5.70 15.88
CA GLY A 51 39.65 6.93 16.62
C GLY A 51 38.22 7.05 17.15
N GLU A 52 38.04 6.64 18.40
CA GLU A 52 36.92 7.01 19.27
C GLU A 52 36.80 8.53 19.43
N ALA A 53 35.56 9.04 19.51
CA ALA A 53 35.16 10.02 20.53
C ALA A 53 33.63 10.21 20.52
N ALA A 54 33.00 9.81 21.62
CA ALA A 54 31.72 10.34 22.06
C ALA A 54 31.85 11.82 22.42
N VAL A 55 30.73 12.57 22.41
CA VAL A 55 30.29 13.46 23.53
C VAL A 55 29.03 14.23 23.12
N ASP A 56 28.08 14.18 24.05
CA ASP A 56 26.90 15.01 24.29
C ASP A 56 26.88 16.45 23.75
N LYS A 57 25.68 16.91 23.37
CA LYS A 57 24.89 17.83 24.22
C LYS A 57 23.55 18.18 23.60
N ALA A 58 22.50 17.79 24.33
CA ALA A 58 21.17 18.35 24.22
C ALA A 58 21.16 19.84 24.62
N HIS A 59 20.42 20.65 23.88
CA HIS A 59 19.89 21.92 24.37
C HIS A 59 18.37 21.99 24.10
N PRO A 60 17.57 22.45 25.08
CA PRO A 60 16.11 22.46 25.00
C PRO A 60 15.59 23.72 24.31
N SER A 61 14.55 23.56 23.49
CA SER A 61 13.77 24.67 22.93
C SER A 61 12.73 25.18 23.95
N PRO A 62 12.41 26.49 23.97
CA PRO A 62 11.54 27.10 24.98
C PRO A 62 10.04 26.94 24.68
N PRO A 63 9.15 26.97 25.70
CA PRO A 63 7.73 26.69 25.53
C PRO A 63 6.93 27.94 25.12
N LEU A 64 6.08 27.79 24.10
CA LEU A 64 5.05 28.76 23.73
C LEU A 64 3.80 28.58 24.62
N LYS A 65 3.47 29.63 25.37
CA LYS A 65 2.28 29.76 26.21
C LYS A 65 0.99 29.65 25.38
N ARG A 66 0.18 28.61 25.60
CA ARG A 66 -1.25 28.59 25.23
C ARG A 66 -2.08 29.11 26.39
N LYS A 67 -2.84 30.19 26.16
CA LYS A 67 -3.87 30.71 27.05
C LYS A 67 -5.11 29.81 26.91
N GLY A 68 -5.54 29.21 28.00
CA GLY A 68 -6.72 28.35 28.07
C GLY A 68 -8.02 29.15 28.02
N ILE A 69 -9.05 28.53 27.45
CA ILE A 69 -10.45 28.92 27.64
C ILE A 69 -11.15 27.68 28.22
N SER A 70 -11.68 27.88 29.43
CA SER A 70 -12.44 26.91 30.23
C SER A 70 -13.88 26.79 29.71
N PRO A 71 -14.52 25.62 29.75
CA PRO A 71 -15.96 25.49 29.58
C PRO A 71 -16.67 25.60 30.95
N CYS A 72 -17.77 26.34 31.01
CA CYS A 72 -18.69 26.31 32.15
C CYS A 72 -20.00 25.68 31.69
N ASP A 73 -20.34 24.54 32.28
CA ASP A 73 -21.70 24.06 32.48
C ASP A 73 -22.20 24.63 33.81
N ASP A 74 -23.48 25.04 33.89
CA ASP A 74 -24.38 24.57 34.94
C ASP A 74 -25.83 25.06 34.77
N HIS A 75 -26.74 24.12 35.04
CA HIS A 75 -28.19 24.20 34.98
C HIS A 75 -28.81 24.77 36.30
N PRO A 76 -30.13 25.10 36.32
CA PRO A 76 -30.73 26.03 37.28
C PRO A 76 -31.39 25.36 38.49
N LYS A 77 -31.64 26.13 39.56
CA LYS A 77 -32.60 25.76 40.63
C LYS A 77 -33.42 26.95 41.14
N SER A 78 -34.72 26.69 41.27
CA SER A 78 -35.78 27.37 42.05
C SER A 78 -35.41 27.45 43.56
N SER A 79 -36.04 28.18 44.48
CA SER A 79 -37.38 28.77 44.64
C SER A 79 -37.43 29.59 45.96
N GLN A 80 -38.56 30.29 46.21
CA GLN A 80 -39.13 30.74 47.50
C GLN A 80 -38.87 32.17 48.04
N SER A 81 -39.95 32.97 48.03
CA SER A 81 -40.38 34.07 48.94
C SER A 81 -41.00 33.47 50.24
N PRO A 82 -41.42 34.22 51.32
CA PRO A 82 -42.14 35.52 51.32
C PRO A 82 -41.96 36.48 52.56
N GLY A 83 -42.67 37.63 52.53
CA GLY A 83 -43.07 38.49 53.68
C GLY A 83 -42.64 39.97 53.54
N GLU A 84 -43.46 40.87 52.98
CA GLU A 84 -44.46 41.77 53.62
C GLU A 84 -43.90 42.91 54.49
N ASP A 85 -43.96 44.18 54.01
CA ASP A 85 -44.75 45.26 54.65
C ASP A 85 -44.69 46.64 53.91
N ALA A 86 -45.88 47.22 53.73
CA ALA A 86 -46.35 48.61 53.67
C ALA A 86 -45.70 49.74 52.80
N HIS A 87 -46.56 50.31 51.93
CA HIS A 87 -46.55 51.55 51.11
C HIS A 87 -46.42 52.90 51.87
N PRO A 88 -46.44 54.13 51.24
CA PRO A 88 -46.49 54.50 49.80
C PRO A 88 -45.51 55.63 49.36
N GLY A 89 -45.32 55.83 48.05
CA GLY A 89 -44.89 57.15 47.54
C GLY A 89 -44.32 57.18 46.12
N SER A 90 -45.00 57.97 45.27
CA SER A 90 -44.51 58.67 44.07
C SER A 90 -44.03 57.87 42.84
N GLU A 91 -44.84 57.98 41.79
CA GLU A 91 -44.46 58.40 40.42
C GLU A 91 -43.19 57.80 39.81
N SER A 92 -43.37 56.89 38.85
CA SER A 92 -42.83 57.08 37.49
C SER A 92 -43.29 55.95 36.59
N GLU A 93 -43.94 56.35 35.49
CA GLU A 93 -44.02 55.60 34.25
C GLU A 93 -42.63 55.02 33.88
N ASP A 94 -42.53 53.72 33.62
CA ASP A 94 -42.00 53.32 32.33
C ASP A 94 -42.35 51.86 31.98
N ASP A 95 -42.78 51.75 30.73
CA ASP A 95 -43.28 50.56 30.08
C ASP A 95 -42.12 49.63 29.70
N GLN A 96 -42.44 48.35 29.60
CA GLN A 96 -41.54 47.26 29.26
C GLN A 96 -40.90 47.45 27.88
N ARG A 97 -39.60 47.13 27.74
CA ARG A 97 -39.02 46.24 26.70
C ARG A 97 -37.49 46.29 26.74
N PRO A 98 -36.77 45.15 26.68
CA PRO A 98 -35.33 45.17 26.37
C PRO A 98 -35.14 45.93 25.05
N PRO A 99 -34.09 46.78 24.92
CA PRO A 99 -34.01 47.71 23.81
C PRO A 99 -33.90 46.93 22.52
N VAL A 100 -34.97 46.98 21.71
CA VAL A 100 -35.09 46.39 20.36
C VAL A 100 -33.89 46.77 19.47
N TYR A 101 -33.20 47.86 19.82
CA TYR A 101 -31.99 48.36 19.19
C TYR A 101 -30.76 47.46 19.34
N ASP A 102 -30.59 46.78 20.48
CA ASP A 102 -29.45 45.88 20.75
C ASP A 102 -29.62 44.55 20.00
N LEU A 103 -30.83 43.99 20.01
CA LEU A 103 -31.13 42.77 19.26
C LEU A 103 -31.05 42.99 17.74
N ALA A 104 -31.50 44.15 17.25
CA ALA A 104 -31.38 44.50 15.85
C ALA A 104 -29.90 44.67 15.42
N GLN A 105 -29.04 45.17 16.30
CA GLN A 105 -27.60 45.27 16.04
C GLN A 105 -26.94 43.88 16.03
N GLN A 106 -27.25 43.02 17.00
CA GLN A 106 -26.75 41.64 17.03
C GLN A 106 -27.18 40.84 15.79
N ILE A 107 -28.42 41.01 15.31
CA ILE A 107 -28.89 40.37 14.07
C ILE A 107 -28.12 40.89 12.85
N ARG A 108 -27.78 42.19 12.80
CA ARG A 108 -26.95 42.74 11.72
C ARG A 108 -25.54 42.15 11.75
N ASP A 109 -24.92 42.11 12.92
CA ASP A 109 -23.56 41.60 13.09
C ASP A 109 -23.47 40.11 12.77
N LEU A 110 -24.46 39.32 13.22
CA LEU A 110 -24.56 37.90 12.88
C LEU A 110 -24.76 37.67 11.37
N ARG A 111 -25.55 38.51 10.70
CA ARG A 111 -25.72 38.41 9.23
C ARG A 111 -24.42 38.73 8.50
N THR A 112 -23.69 39.75 8.94
CA THR A 112 -22.39 40.11 8.37
C THR A 112 -21.36 39.00 8.58
N GLU A 113 -21.31 38.40 9.77
CA GLU A 113 -20.40 37.28 10.04
C GLU A 113 -20.80 36.02 9.27
N ASN A 114 -22.09 35.72 9.15
CA ASN A 114 -22.56 34.58 8.35
C ASN A 114 -22.19 34.76 6.87
N LEU A 115 -22.31 35.98 6.33
CA LEU A 115 -21.89 36.29 4.96
C LEU A 115 -20.37 36.07 4.79
N ARG A 116 -19.55 36.54 5.73
CA ARG A 116 -18.09 36.30 5.73
C ARG A 116 -17.73 34.83 5.83
N LEU A 117 -18.45 34.06 6.66
CA LEU A 117 -18.27 32.62 6.78
C LEU A 117 -18.65 31.90 5.48
N GLN A 118 -19.73 32.32 4.81
CA GLN A 118 -20.12 31.78 3.50
C GLN A 118 -19.08 32.09 2.43
N GLU A 119 -18.54 33.31 2.38
CA GLU A 119 -17.46 33.68 1.46
C GLU A 119 -16.19 32.88 1.72
N ARG A 120 -15.79 32.72 2.99
CA ARG A 120 -14.65 31.87 3.37
C ARG A 120 -14.88 30.42 2.99
N TYR A 121 -16.05 29.88 3.29
CA TYR A 121 -16.42 28.52 2.92
C TYR A 121 -16.37 28.33 1.40
N HIS A 122 -16.88 29.30 0.63
CA HIS A 122 -16.83 29.25 -0.82
C HIS A 122 -15.40 29.33 -1.35
N ALA A 123 -14.55 30.22 -0.82
CA ALA A 123 -13.14 30.32 -1.19
C ALA A 123 -12.35 29.05 -0.85
N ILE A 124 -12.58 28.47 0.33
CA ILE A 124 -12.02 27.17 0.73
C ILE A 124 -12.50 26.08 -0.20
N SER A 125 -13.81 25.99 -0.46
CA SER A 125 -14.41 25.01 -1.37
C SER A 125 -13.84 25.14 -2.79
N LEU A 126 -13.64 26.36 -3.29
CA LEU A 126 -13.06 26.61 -4.62
C LEU A 126 -11.58 26.22 -4.67
N THR A 127 -10.86 26.42 -3.57
CA THR A 127 -9.45 26.02 -3.42
C THR A 127 -9.35 24.50 -3.34
N MET A 128 -10.20 23.85 -2.56
CA MET A 128 -10.33 22.39 -2.50
C MET A 128 -10.75 21.81 -3.85
N GLN A 129 -11.58 22.50 -4.63
CA GLN A 129 -11.96 22.08 -5.98
C GLN A 129 -10.80 22.24 -6.98
N LYS A 130 -10.05 23.35 -6.92
CA LYS A 130 -8.85 23.57 -7.74
C LYS A 130 -7.76 22.55 -7.40
N GLU A 131 -7.53 22.31 -6.13
CA GLU A 131 -6.57 21.33 -5.66
C GLU A 131 -7.04 19.92 -5.99
N GLY A 132 -8.32 19.62 -5.78
CA GLY A 132 -8.98 18.39 -6.22
C GLY A 132 -8.87 18.17 -7.73
N SER A 133 -8.89 19.23 -8.55
CA SER A 133 -8.67 19.15 -10.01
C SER A 133 -7.22 18.91 -10.40
N ARG A 134 -6.25 19.43 -9.63
CA ARG A 134 -4.81 19.13 -9.80
C ARG A 134 -4.48 17.71 -9.36
N VAL A 135 -5.14 17.23 -8.30
CA VAL A 135 -5.05 15.88 -7.74
C VAL A 135 -5.92 14.87 -8.52
N ARG A 136 -6.84 15.34 -9.38
CA ARG A 136 -7.71 14.48 -10.23
C ARG A 136 -6.93 13.71 -11.29
N TRP A 137 -5.65 14.03 -11.45
CA TRP A 137 -4.69 13.07 -11.95
C TRP A 137 -4.57 11.90 -10.95
N ILE A 138 -5.43 10.90 -11.19
CA ILE A 138 -5.10 9.50 -10.98
C ILE A 138 -5.08 9.00 -9.51
N GLY A 139 -6.11 9.26 -8.70
CA GLY A 139 -6.38 8.39 -7.55
C GLY A 139 -7.08 7.11 -8.03
N ALA A 140 -6.53 5.92 -7.80
CA ALA A 140 -7.25 4.68 -8.10
C ALA A 140 -8.52 4.60 -7.23
N PHE A 141 -9.68 4.47 -7.86
CA PHE A 141 -10.94 4.27 -7.15
C PHE A 141 -10.87 2.98 -6.32
N ASP A 142 -11.42 3.00 -5.11
CA ASP A 142 -11.38 1.85 -4.17
C ASP A 142 -11.82 0.56 -4.86
N GLY A 143 -12.92 0.59 -5.63
CA GLY A 143 -13.42 -0.58 -6.36
C GLY A 143 -12.51 -1.09 -7.48
N VAL A 144 -11.61 -0.26 -8.02
CA VAL A 144 -10.58 -0.71 -8.99
C VAL A 144 -9.44 -1.40 -8.24
N ILE A 145 -9.05 -0.88 -7.09
CA ILE A 145 -8.00 -1.45 -6.24
C ILE A 145 -8.48 -2.80 -5.69
N GLU A 146 -9.68 -2.84 -5.11
CA GLU A 146 -10.31 -4.05 -4.58
C GLU A 146 -10.34 -5.16 -5.64
N LYS A 147 -10.90 -4.89 -6.83
CA LYS A 147 -10.92 -5.84 -7.95
C LYS A 147 -9.53 -6.26 -8.40
N THR A 148 -8.54 -5.38 -8.32
CA THR A 148 -7.16 -5.71 -8.68
C THR A 148 -6.56 -6.66 -7.64
N CYS A 149 -6.82 -6.46 -6.34
CA CYS A 149 -6.42 -7.37 -5.28
C CYS A 149 -7.11 -8.74 -5.42
N GLU A 150 -8.42 -8.78 -5.73
CA GLU A 150 -9.13 -10.04 -6.00
C GLU A 150 -8.53 -10.79 -7.20
N ARG A 151 -8.26 -10.08 -8.31
CA ARG A 151 -7.62 -10.67 -9.49
C ARG A 151 -6.22 -11.18 -9.17
N LEU A 152 -5.44 -10.39 -8.43
CA LEU A 152 -4.08 -10.74 -8.03
C LEU A 152 -4.04 -12.08 -7.27
N GLN A 153 -4.93 -12.23 -6.29
CA GLN A 153 -5.09 -13.48 -5.54
C GLN A 153 -5.28 -14.68 -6.47
N HIS A 154 -6.12 -14.55 -7.49
CA HIS A 154 -6.36 -15.62 -8.45
C HIS A 154 -5.14 -15.89 -9.35
N GLU A 155 -4.50 -14.84 -9.86
CA GLU A 155 -3.35 -14.97 -10.76
C GLU A 155 -2.16 -15.63 -10.08
N ILE A 156 -1.81 -15.22 -8.85
CA ILE A 156 -0.74 -15.85 -8.08
C ILE A 156 -1.13 -17.28 -7.69
N PHE A 157 -2.38 -17.53 -7.28
CA PHE A 157 -2.84 -18.89 -7.00
C PHE A 157 -2.69 -19.83 -8.20
N PHE A 158 -3.07 -19.40 -9.41
CA PHE A 158 -2.89 -20.24 -10.60
C PHE A 158 -1.42 -20.42 -10.96
N TRP A 159 -0.58 -19.41 -10.72
CA TRP A 159 0.87 -19.56 -10.85
C TRP A 159 1.40 -20.63 -9.90
N THR A 160 0.97 -20.64 -8.63
CA THR A 160 1.46 -21.64 -7.67
C THR A 160 0.99 -23.04 -8.03
N VAL A 161 -0.27 -23.20 -8.45
CA VAL A 161 -0.77 -24.48 -8.98
C VAL A 161 0.09 -25.00 -10.13
N ASP A 162 0.58 -24.12 -10.99
CA ASP A 162 1.34 -24.50 -12.18
C ASP A 162 2.83 -24.74 -11.91
N TYR A 163 3.45 -24.11 -10.92
CA TYR A 163 4.92 -24.09 -10.77
C TYR A 163 5.44 -24.55 -9.41
N THR A 164 4.58 -24.83 -8.43
CA THR A 164 4.98 -25.31 -7.10
C THR A 164 4.73 -26.80 -6.93
N ILE A 165 5.37 -27.40 -5.93
CA ILE A 165 5.13 -28.78 -5.54
C ILE A 165 3.74 -28.87 -4.89
N GLY A 166 2.86 -29.68 -5.49
CA GLY A 166 1.44 -29.72 -5.12
C GLY A 166 1.09 -30.54 -3.88
N ASP A 167 1.89 -31.57 -3.59
CA ASP A 167 1.76 -32.39 -2.40
C ASP A 167 3.10 -32.46 -1.68
N VAL A 168 3.18 -31.86 -0.49
CA VAL A 168 4.40 -31.84 0.31
C VAL A 168 4.92 -33.24 0.61
N ASN A 169 4.04 -34.23 0.76
CA ASN A 169 4.43 -35.61 1.08
C ASN A 169 5.23 -36.28 -0.05
N THR A 170 5.14 -35.76 -1.28
CA THR A 170 5.94 -36.27 -2.41
C THR A 170 7.40 -35.82 -2.36
N VAL A 171 7.71 -34.83 -1.53
CA VAL A 171 9.03 -34.20 -1.42
C VAL A 171 9.49 -34.00 0.01
N ASP A 172 8.69 -34.35 1.01
CA ASP A 172 8.97 -34.01 2.41
C ASP A 172 10.29 -34.63 2.88
N ALA A 173 10.63 -35.83 2.38
CA ALA A 173 11.91 -36.48 2.61
C ALA A 173 13.11 -35.78 1.93
N ARG A 174 12.88 -34.83 1.01
CA ARG A 174 13.93 -34.07 0.30
C ARG A 174 14.31 -32.77 1.03
N LEU A 175 13.38 -32.19 1.80
CA LEU A 175 13.65 -30.94 2.52
C LEU A 175 14.25 -31.23 3.90
N SER A 176 15.47 -30.74 4.11
CA SER A 176 16.11 -30.76 5.42
C SER A 176 15.35 -29.87 6.43
N ALA A 177 15.58 -30.10 7.72
CA ALA A 177 14.97 -29.28 8.78
C ALA A 177 15.33 -27.78 8.65
N SER A 178 16.57 -27.48 8.24
CA SER A 178 17.02 -26.09 8.01
C SER A 178 16.33 -25.45 6.81
N GLU A 179 16.12 -26.20 5.72
CA GLU A 179 15.35 -25.74 4.55
C GLU A 179 13.89 -25.46 4.90
N LYS A 180 13.23 -26.39 5.61
CA LYS A 180 11.87 -26.19 6.15
C LYS A 180 11.78 -24.92 6.99
N GLN A 181 12.74 -24.71 7.89
CA GLN A 181 12.77 -23.51 8.72
C GLN A 181 13.05 -22.24 7.91
N SER A 182 13.90 -22.30 6.89
CA SER A 182 14.18 -21.15 6.02
C SER A 182 12.95 -20.66 5.26
N ILE A 183 12.04 -21.57 4.89
CA ILE A 183 10.76 -21.22 4.24
C ILE A 183 9.87 -20.45 5.22
N ILE A 184 9.76 -20.93 6.47
CA ILE A 184 8.97 -20.27 7.52
C ILE A 184 9.55 -18.89 7.84
N ALA A 185 10.87 -18.79 7.97
CA ALA A 185 11.57 -17.54 8.25
C ALA A 185 11.35 -16.50 7.14
N ALA A 186 11.36 -16.90 5.87
CA ALA A 186 11.08 -16.00 4.74
C ALA A 186 9.67 -15.36 4.84
N LEU A 187 8.74 -16.05 5.49
CA LEU A 187 7.36 -15.64 5.69
C LEU A 187 7.14 -14.87 7.00
N GLU A 188 8.19 -14.34 7.64
CA GLU A 188 8.06 -13.50 8.84
C GLU A 188 7.02 -12.39 8.65
N GLY A 189 6.19 -12.14 9.67
CA GLY A 189 5.07 -11.19 9.62
C GLY A 189 3.83 -11.69 8.87
N TYR A 190 3.93 -12.75 8.07
CA TYR A 190 2.83 -13.32 7.28
C TYR A 190 2.47 -14.74 7.71
N CYS A 191 3.40 -15.49 8.31
CA CYS A 191 3.20 -16.83 8.84
C CYS A 191 3.66 -16.91 10.30
N LYS A 192 2.98 -17.72 11.12
CA LYS A 192 3.42 -18.02 12.49
C LYS A 192 4.85 -18.59 12.46
N GLN A 193 5.73 -17.97 13.24
CA GLN A 193 7.14 -18.34 13.35
C GLN A 193 7.30 -19.45 14.39
N GLU A 194 6.90 -20.66 14.00
CA GLU A 194 6.96 -21.88 14.79
C GLU A 194 7.84 -22.91 14.07
N ASP A 195 8.23 -23.98 14.76
CA ASP A 195 8.87 -25.10 14.08
C ASP A 195 7.89 -25.77 13.11
N TRP A 196 8.44 -26.36 12.04
CA TRP A 196 7.65 -26.95 10.96
C TRP A 196 6.60 -27.96 11.46
N GLU A 197 7.00 -28.87 12.35
CA GLU A 197 6.14 -29.97 12.80
C GLU A 197 5.00 -29.47 13.70
N SER A 198 5.28 -28.51 14.59
CA SER A 198 4.26 -27.86 15.40
C SER A 198 3.27 -27.07 14.53
N LEU A 199 3.77 -26.33 13.55
CA LEU A 199 2.93 -25.55 12.64
C LEU A 199 2.03 -26.47 11.80
N MET A 200 2.56 -27.58 11.25
CA MET A 200 1.78 -28.51 10.42
C MET A 200 0.60 -29.13 11.17
N LYS A 201 0.77 -29.44 12.46
CA LYS A 201 -0.30 -30.01 13.32
C LYS A 201 -1.50 -29.09 13.50
N ARG A 202 -1.36 -27.78 13.25
CA ARG A 202 -2.42 -26.78 13.41
C ARG A 202 -3.27 -26.60 12.16
N PHE A 203 -2.78 -27.08 11.02
CA PHE A 203 -3.52 -27.06 9.76
C PHE A 203 -4.39 -28.33 9.60
N PRO A 204 -5.54 -28.23 8.93
CA PRO A 204 -6.28 -29.40 8.42
C PRO A 204 -5.42 -30.27 7.50
N ALA A 205 -5.66 -31.59 7.50
CA ALA A 205 -4.91 -32.54 6.68
C ALA A 205 -4.88 -32.20 5.17
N LYS A 206 -5.96 -31.60 4.64
CA LYS A 206 -6.00 -31.14 3.25
C LYS A 206 -5.06 -29.95 2.99
N ILE A 207 -4.97 -29.02 3.95
CA ILE A 207 -4.08 -27.86 3.85
C ILE A 207 -2.63 -28.29 4.00
N GLN A 208 -2.33 -29.23 4.91
CA GLN A 208 -0.99 -29.79 5.09
C GLN A 208 -0.42 -30.31 3.77
N LYS A 209 -1.21 -31.04 2.97
CA LYS A 209 -0.78 -31.55 1.66
C LYS A 209 -0.33 -30.43 0.71
N SER A 210 -1.07 -29.33 0.65
CA SER A 210 -0.79 -28.23 -0.29
C SER A 210 -0.03 -27.06 0.34
N ILE A 211 0.64 -27.28 1.47
CA ILE A 211 1.24 -26.20 2.26
C ILE A 211 2.33 -25.43 1.50
N LEU A 212 3.17 -26.12 0.72
CA LEU A 212 4.20 -25.47 -0.09
C LEU A 212 3.60 -24.51 -1.14
N GLN A 213 2.43 -24.84 -1.68
CA GLN A 213 1.72 -23.96 -2.61
C GLN A 213 1.22 -22.70 -1.90
N LEU A 214 0.73 -22.83 -0.66
CA LEU A 214 0.26 -21.70 0.15
C LEU A 214 1.42 -20.82 0.60
N PHE A 215 2.54 -21.40 1.01
CA PHE A 215 3.75 -20.66 1.36
C PHE A 215 4.33 -19.91 0.16
N ALA A 216 4.38 -20.53 -1.03
CA ALA A 216 4.78 -19.85 -2.25
C ALA A 216 3.83 -18.71 -2.63
N HIS A 217 2.51 -18.91 -2.50
CA HIS A 217 1.51 -17.86 -2.73
C HIS A 217 1.78 -16.68 -1.80
N THR A 218 1.90 -16.97 -0.51
CA THR A 218 2.13 -15.98 0.54
C THR A 218 3.44 -15.22 0.32
N LEU A 219 4.52 -15.91 -0.07
CA LEU A 219 5.82 -15.28 -0.30
C LEU A 219 5.79 -14.32 -1.48
N TRP A 220 5.11 -14.68 -2.57
CA TRP A 220 4.88 -13.74 -3.68
C TRP A 220 4.05 -12.54 -3.21
N THR A 221 2.92 -12.76 -2.54
CA THR A 221 2.09 -11.65 -2.09
C THR A 221 2.83 -10.75 -1.10
N LYS A 222 3.65 -11.30 -0.20
CA LYS A 222 4.50 -10.56 0.72
C LYS A 222 5.42 -9.60 -0.03
N HIS A 223 6.28 -10.11 -0.92
CA HIS A 223 7.21 -9.28 -1.69
C HIS A 223 6.48 -8.27 -2.57
N LEU A 224 5.33 -8.63 -3.13
CA LEU A 224 4.53 -7.71 -3.93
C LEU A 224 4.01 -6.52 -3.10
N PHE A 225 3.50 -6.76 -1.89
CA PHE A 225 3.03 -5.66 -1.06
C PHE A 225 4.17 -4.89 -0.41
N GLU A 226 5.16 -5.56 0.18
CA GLU A 226 6.24 -4.92 0.94
C GLU A 226 7.30 -4.27 0.04
N ASP A 227 7.68 -4.92 -1.06
CA ASP A 227 8.80 -4.49 -1.90
C ASP A 227 8.38 -3.75 -3.17
N VAL A 228 7.08 -3.80 -3.53
CA VAL A 228 6.57 -3.10 -4.71
C VAL A 228 5.49 -2.10 -4.34
N PHE A 229 4.37 -2.56 -3.79
CA PHE A 229 3.24 -1.68 -3.54
C PHE A 229 3.58 -0.63 -2.49
N MET A 230 4.19 -0.99 -1.35
CA MET A 230 4.49 -0.08 -0.24
C MET A 230 5.77 0.75 -0.42
N LYS A 231 6.43 0.66 -1.59
CA LYS A 231 7.65 1.40 -1.91
C LYS A 231 7.38 2.46 -3.00
N PRO A 232 6.84 3.63 -2.65
CA PRO A 232 6.45 4.66 -3.63
C PRO A 232 7.61 5.18 -4.49
N PHE A 233 8.86 5.00 -4.06
CA PHE A 233 10.06 5.50 -4.73
C PHE A 233 10.91 4.42 -5.42
N LEU A 234 10.40 3.18 -5.55
CA LEU A 234 11.16 2.01 -6.04
C LEU A 234 11.94 2.24 -7.35
N TYR A 235 11.43 3.10 -8.23
CA TYR A 235 11.96 3.31 -9.58
C TYR A 235 13.01 4.43 -9.71
N PHE A 236 13.41 5.07 -8.61
CA PHE A 236 14.47 6.08 -8.63
C PHE A 236 15.90 5.51 -8.71
N ASP A 237 16.06 4.18 -8.74
CA ASP A 237 17.36 3.50 -8.76
C ASP A 237 18.15 3.73 -10.08
N PHE A 238 17.47 4.19 -11.14
CA PHE A 238 18.05 4.34 -12.48
C PHE A 238 18.83 5.65 -12.66
N TYR A 239 18.60 6.64 -11.80
CA TYR A 239 19.34 7.91 -11.87
C TYR A 239 20.78 7.78 -11.39
N GLU A 240 21.09 6.77 -10.57
CA GLU A 240 22.47 6.50 -10.17
C GLU A 240 23.27 5.84 -11.32
N GLN A 241 22.63 5.12 -12.24
CA GLN A 241 23.32 4.49 -13.38
C GLN A 241 23.76 5.49 -14.47
N GLU A 242 23.08 6.64 -14.61
CA GLU A 242 23.48 7.71 -15.55
C GLU A 242 24.65 8.56 -15.01
N GLU A 243 24.90 8.58 -13.69
CA GLU A 243 25.93 9.43 -13.06
C GLU A 243 27.17 8.67 -12.52
N ILE A 244 27.20 7.34 -12.46
CA ILE A 244 28.39 6.60 -11.97
C ILE A 244 29.41 6.42 -13.11
N THR A 245 30.04 7.54 -13.49
CA THR A 245 31.49 7.55 -13.72
C THR A 245 32.09 8.24 -12.51
N THR A 246 32.99 7.57 -11.78
CA THR A 246 33.59 7.98 -10.49
C THR A 246 32.61 7.88 -9.31
N THR A 247 32.85 7.17 -8.21
CA THR A 247 34.10 6.92 -7.49
C THR A 247 33.89 5.65 -6.65
N ALA A 248 34.86 4.72 -6.68
CA ALA A 248 34.86 3.54 -5.84
C ALA A 248 34.90 3.90 -4.34
N GLY A 249 34.08 3.25 -3.51
CA GLY A 249 34.44 3.09 -2.09
C GLY A 249 33.36 3.16 -1.01
N LYS A 250 32.08 3.40 -1.28
CA LYS A 250 31.02 3.27 -0.26
C LYS A 250 29.73 2.73 -0.86
N PRO A 251 28.96 1.87 -0.15
CA PRO A 251 27.58 1.61 -0.52
C PRO A 251 26.81 2.91 -0.26
N ASN A 252 26.76 3.78 -1.25
CA ASN A 252 25.83 4.89 -1.22
C ASN A 252 24.44 4.27 -1.13
N THR A 253 23.73 4.52 -0.03
CA THR A 253 22.32 4.16 0.12
C THR A 253 21.58 4.60 -1.14
N SER A 254 20.87 3.67 -1.80
CA SER A 254 20.25 3.94 -3.09
C SER A 254 19.28 5.13 -3.01
N LEU A 255 19.16 5.89 -4.09
CA LEU A 255 18.24 7.04 -4.16
C LEU A 255 16.80 6.70 -3.69
N PRO A 256 16.17 5.56 -4.05
CA PRO A 256 14.88 5.15 -3.48
C PRO A 256 14.86 5.15 -1.95
N THR A 257 15.92 4.62 -1.33
CA THR A 257 16.04 4.53 0.13
C THR A 257 16.24 5.91 0.76
N LYS A 258 17.04 6.79 0.13
CA LYS A 258 17.20 8.18 0.57
C LYS A 258 15.88 8.96 0.53
N LEU A 259 15.11 8.82 -0.56
CA LEU A 259 13.80 9.46 -0.69
C LEU A 259 12.80 8.91 0.34
N GLN A 260 12.82 7.61 0.61
CA GLN A 260 12.00 7.01 1.66
C GLN A 260 12.36 7.54 3.05
N ASN A 261 13.65 7.68 3.37
CA ASN A 261 14.11 8.24 4.64
C ASN A 261 13.70 9.71 4.77
N MET A 262 13.84 10.49 3.70
CA MET A 262 13.41 11.90 3.67
C MET A 262 11.91 12.05 3.88
N TYR A 263 11.11 11.19 3.25
CA TYR A 263 9.67 11.14 3.49
C TYR A 263 9.34 10.88 4.96
N GLN A 264 9.98 9.90 5.60
CA GLN A 264 9.74 9.62 7.01
C GLN A 264 10.16 10.79 7.91
N MET A 265 11.26 11.49 7.59
CA MET A 265 11.64 12.71 8.31
C MET A 265 10.60 13.83 8.14
N PHE A 266 10.03 14.03 6.95
CA PHE A 266 8.97 15.03 6.78
C PHE A 266 7.71 14.66 7.56
N ARG A 267 7.38 13.38 7.66
CA ARG A 267 6.23 12.92 8.45
C ARG A 267 6.34 13.23 9.94
N THR A 268 7.54 13.25 10.51
CA THR A 268 7.72 13.61 11.93
C THR A 268 7.57 15.11 12.19
N VAL A 269 7.71 15.94 11.15
CA VAL A 269 7.57 17.41 11.23
C VAL A 269 6.14 17.84 10.93
N ASP A 270 5.60 17.42 9.78
CA ASP A 270 4.24 17.71 9.33
C ASP A 270 3.75 16.57 8.42
N GLU A 271 2.90 15.70 8.96
CA GLU A 271 2.39 14.53 8.24
C GLU A 271 1.59 14.92 6.99
N ALA A 272 0.82 16.01 7.04
CA ALA A 272 0.00 16.45 5.92
C ALA A 272 0.86 16.95 4.76
N GLN A 273 1.85 17.80 5.05
CA GLN A 273 2.78 18.30 4.03
C GLN A 273 3.68 17.19 3.48
N ALA A 274 4.05 16.21 4.31
CA ALA A 274 4.78 15.03 3.84
C ALA A 274 3.98 14.23 2.80
N GLN A 275 2.65 14.09 2.99
CA GLN A 275 1.81 13.42 1.98
C GLN A 275 1.73 14.19 0.68
N VAL A 276 1.60 15.53 0.75
CA VAL A 276 1.62 16.39 -0.45
C VAL A 276 2.94 16.24 -1.19
N TRP A 277 4.07 16.31 -0.47
CA TRP A 277 5.40 16.16 -1.06
C TRP A 277 5.58 14.81 -1.75
N ARG A 278 5.19 13.71 -1.10
CA ARG A 278 5.25 12.36 -1.69
C ARG A 278 4.35 12.26 -2.92
N SER A 279 3.10 12.69 -2.79
CA SER A 279 2.09 12.71 -3.87
C SER A 279 2.62 13.43 -5.11
N ASP A 280 3.14 14.65 -4.95
CA ASP A 280 3.68 15.42 -6.07
C ASP A 280 4.94 14.82 -6.66
N THR A 281 5.83 14.27 -5.82
CA THR A 281 7.05 13.58 -6.29
C THR A 281 6.70 12.36 -7.15
N VAL A 282 5.80 11.51 -6.67
CA VAL A 282 5.33 10.32 -7.41
C VAL A 282 4.59 10.74 -8.68
N ARG A 283 3.70 11.73 -8.60
CA ARG A 283 2.93 12.25 -9.73
C ARG A 283 3.83 12.78 -10.83
N LEU A 284 4.79 13.66 -10.50
CA LEU A 284 5.70 14.27 -11.47
C LEU A 284 6.63 13.24 -12.11
N ALA A 285 7.17 12.30 -11.31
CA ALA A 285 8.04 11.25 -11.84
C ALA A 285 7.32 10.24 -12.75
N ASN A 286 6.00 10.10 -12.61
CA ASN A 286 5.17 9.17 -13.39
C ASN A 286 4.17 9.87 -14.31
N SER A 287 4.39 11.14 -14.62
CA SER A 287 3.52 11.91 -15.50
C SER A 287 3.65 11.43 -16.95
N ILE A 288 3.05 10.28 -17.26
CA ILE A 288 2.80 9.83 -18.62
C ILE A 288 1.45 10.43 -18.99
N VAL A 289 1.40 11.28 -20.02
CA VAL A 289 0.14 11.83 -20.57
C VAL A 289 -0.89 10.71 -20.65
N PRO A 290 -2.12 10.86 -20.11
CA PRO A 290 -3.13 9.85 -20.30
C PRO A 290 -3.56 10.03 -21.75
N LEU A 291 -2.99 9.22 -22.64
CA LEU A 291 -3.60 8.89 -23.93
C LEU A 291 -4.85 8.00 -23.72
N ASN A 292 -5.48 8.09 -22.55
CA ASN A 292 -6.63 7.32 -22.16
C ASN A 292 -7.84 8.24 -22.32
N GLU A 293 -8.76 7.86 -23.20
CA GLU A 293 -10.01 8.56 -23.51
C GLU A 293 -10.86 8.91 -22.26
N GLN A 294 -10.63 8.26 -21.11
CA GLN A 294 -11.26 8.62 -19.83
C GLN A 294 -10.85 9.99 -19.25
N ALA A 295 -9.75 10.59 -19.69
CA ALA A 295 -9.38 11.97 -19.29
C ALA A 295 -10.26 13.05 -19.98
N ASN A 296 -11.15 12.66 -20.90
CA ASN A 296 -12.05 13.59 -21.59
C ASN A 296 -13.33 13.94 -20.82
N TRP A 297 -13.45 13.59 -19.52
CA TRP A 297 -14.70 13.88 -18.78
C TRP A 297 -14.94 15.38 -18.55
N ASP A 298 -13.92 16.23 -18.57
CA ASP A 298 -14.06 17.69 -18.40
C ASP A 298 -13.40 18.54 -19.50
N GLY A 299 -12.90 17.89 -20.56
CA GLY A 299 -12.24 18.57 -21.68
C GLY A 299 -10.96 19.35 -21.31
N LYS A 300 -10.42 19.16 -20.09
CA LYS A 300 -9.19 19.84 -19.64
C LYS A 300 -8.05 18.84 -19.52
N THR A 301 -7.46 18.50 -20.66
CA THR A 301 -6.15 17.84 -20.67
C THR A 301 -5.12 18.84 -20.15
N THR A 302 -4.61 18.66 -18.93
CA THR A 302 -3.38 19.31 -18.50
C THR A 302 -2.24 18.70 -19.31
N VAL A 303 -1.97 19.28 -20.48
CA VAL A 303 -0.83 18.93 -21.31
C VAL A 303 0.43 19.26 -20.52
N VAL A 304 1.06 18.24 -19.96
CA VAL A 304 2.41 18.36 -19.40
C VAL A 304 3.38 18.34 -20.58
N GLY A 305 4.33 19.28 -20.62
CA GLY A 305 5.24 19.45 -21.75
C GLY A 305 6.09 18.19 -22.07
N PRO A 306 6.78 18.14 -23.21
CA PRO A 306 7.47 16.96 -23.73
C PRO A 306 8.47 16.31 -22.76
N GLY A 307 9.06 17.06 -21.82
CA GLY A 307 9.97 16.52 -20.79
C GLY A 307 9.29 15.58 -19.78
N ALA A 308 7.98 15.73 -19.53
CA ALA A 308 7.24 14.83 -18.65
C ALA A 308 7.07 13.44 -19.24
N LEU A 309 6.92 13.35 -20.58
CA LEU A 309 6.83 12.08 -21.29
C LEU A 309 8.11 11.26 -21.15
N VAL A 310 9.28 11.91 -21.25
CA VAL A 310 10.58 11.25 -21.09
C VAL A 310 10.77 10.71 -19.68
N LEU A 311 10.45 11.53 -18.66
CA LEU A 311 10.59 11.13 -17.26
C LEU A 311 9.64 9.98 -16.90
N GLY A 312 8.38 10.08 -17.31
CA GLY A 312 7.36 9.05 -17.06
C GLY A 312 7.74 7.70 -17.66
N GLU A 313 8.24 7.66 -18.90
CA GLU A 313 8.63 6.40 -19.53
C GLU A 313 9.93 5.83 -18.99
N ARG A 314 10.89 6.68 -18.62
CA ARG A 314 12.07 6.23 -17.86
C ARG A 314 11.64 5.61 -16.53
N SER A 315 10.73 6.23 -15.79
CA SER A 315 10.19 5.67 -14.54
C SER A 315 9.45 4.34 -14.76
N LYS A 316 8.74 4.18 -15.88
CA LYS A 316 8.07 2.93 -16.24
C LYS A 316 9.06 1.80 -16.52
N GLN A 317 10.06 2.05 -17.36
CA GLN A 317 11.14 1.08 -17.63
C GLN A 317 11.90 0.76 -16.34
N ALA A 318 12.07 1.77 -15.49
CA ALA A 318 12.72 1.63 -14.21
C ALA A 318 11.98 0.68 -13.27
N ARG A 319 10.66 0.86 -13.12
CA ARG A 319 9.81 -0.08 -12.35
C ARG A 319 9.95 -1.49 -12.87
N ARG A 320 9.90 -1.68 -14.19
CA ARG A 320 10.02 -3.01 -14.80
C ARG A 320 11.34 -3.68 -14.43
N SER A 321 12.47 -3.00 -14.62
CA SER A 321 13.76 -3.66 -14.33
C SER A 321 14.00 -3.85 -12.82
N ALA A 322 13.43 -3.01 -11.94
CA ALA A 322 13.42 -3.26 -10.50
C ALA A 322 12.60 -4.51 -10.15
N VAL A 323 11.42 -4.68 -10.77
CA VAL A 323 10.59 -5.89 -10.64
C VAL A 323 11.32 -7.13 -11.15
N GLU A 324 12.00 -7.06 -12.30
CA GLU A 324 12.77 -8.18 -12.84
C GLU A 324 13.88 -8.63 -11.87
N ARG A 325 14.65 -7.67 -11.31
CA ARG A 325 15.66 -7.97 -10.28
C ARG A 325 15.06 -8.61 -9.02
N LEU A 326 13.94 -8.08 -8.54
CA LEU A 326 13.24 -8.61 -7.38
C LEU A 326 12.76 -10.04 -7.63
N VAL A 327 12.09 -10.30 -8.76
CA VAL A 327 11.59 -11.63 -9.11
C VAL A 327 12.73 -12.65 -9.19
N SER A 328 13.85 -12.30 -9.84
CA SER A 328 15.03 -13.16 -9.88
C SER A 328 15.54 -13.46 -8.47
N SER A 329 15.70 -12.44 -7.63
CA SER A 329 16.16 -12.63 -6.25
C SER A 329 15.22 -13.52 -5.42
N VAL A 330 13.90 -13.39 -5.59
CA VAL A 330 12.92 -14.25 -4.90
C VAL A 330 13.04 -15.70 -5.38
N LEU A 331 13.13 -15.91 -6.70
CA LEU A 331 13.28 -17.24 -7.30
C LEU A 331 14.58 -17.93 -6.90
N ASP A 332 15.67 -17.19 -6.71
CA ASP A 332 16.97 -17.71 -6.27
C ASP A 332 17.02 -17.98 -4.75
N GLY A 333 16.10 -17.36 -4.00
CA GLY A 333 15.96 -17.50 -2.56
C GLY A 333 15.10 -18.70 -2.12
N PRO A 334 14.44 -18.63 -0.94
CA PRO A 334 13.63 -19.72 -0.38
C PRO A 334 12.49 -20.22 -1.28
N MET A 335 12.04 -19.40 -2.24
CA MET A 335 11.04 -19.81 -3.24
C MET A 335 11.46 -21.09 -3.95
N ARG A 336 12.75 -21.24 -4.31
CA ARG A 336 13.28 -22.38 -5.07
C ARG A 336 12.95 -23.74 -4.44
N LEU A 337 12.89 -23.79 -3.10
CA LEU A 337 12.63 -25.00 -2.31
C LEU A 337 11.18 -25.50 -2.49
N MET A 338 10.28 -24.63 -2.95
CA MET A 338 8.86 -24.92 -3.14
C MET A 338 8.50 -25.17 -4.61
N LEU A 339 9.43 -24.92 -5.54
CA LEU A 339 9.19 -25.06 -6.97
C LEU A 339 9.30 -26.51 -7.41
N ARG A 340 8.43 -26.92 -8.34
CA ARG A 340 8.61 -28.21 -9.00
C ARG A 340 9.74 -28.12 -10.03
N GLU A 341 10.37 -29.25 -10.29
CA GLU A 341 11.34 -29.38 -11.36
C GLU A 341 10.67 -29.13 -12.72
N LEU A 342 11.34 -28.35 -13.57
CA LEU A 342 10.90 -28.03 -14.94
C LEU A 342 11.85 -28.68 -15.93
N SER A 343 11.31 -29.37 -16.94
CA SER A 343 12.14 -30.09 -17.92
C SER A 343 12.56 -29.23 -19.11
N ARG A 344 11.96 -28.05 -19.28
CA ARG A 344 12.16 -27.19 -20.46
C ARG A 344 12.57 -25.77 -20.05
N PRO A 345 13.64 -25.20 -20.63
CA PRO A 345 14.04 -23.81 -20.38
C PRO A 345 12.91 -22.80 -20.66
N GLU A 346 12.18 -22.98 -21.76
CA GLU A 346 11.03 -22.13 -22.12
C GLU A 346 9.95 -22.07 -21.03
N GLU A 347 9.79 -23.15 -20.26
CA GLU A 347 8.83 -23.20 -19.17
C GLU A 347 9.32 -22.41 -17.96
N ALA A 348 10.63 -22.39 -17.71
CA ALA A 348 11.26 -21.56 -16.68
C ALA A 348 11.18 -20.07 -17.04
N ASP A 349 11.42 -19.71 -18.30
CA ASP A 349 11.27 -18.33 -18.77
C ASP A 349 9.81 -17.86 -18.63
N ARG A 350 8.86 -18.72 -19.03
CA ARG A 350 7.43 -18.44 -18.87
C ARG A 350 7.04 -18.27 -17.40
N ARG A 351 7.56 -19.10 -16.50
CA ARG A 351 7.32 -19.01 -15.05
C ARG A 351 7.71 -17.62 -14.54
N SER A 352 8.89 -17.13 -14.92
CA SER A 352 9.38 -15.81 -14.53
C SER A 352 8.58 -14.68 -15.17
N GLN A 353 8.31 -14.76 -16.48
CA GLN A 353 7.60 -13.69 -17.19
C GLN A 353 6.18 -13.46 -16.65
N LEU A 354 5.48 -14.52 -16.26
CA LEU A 354 4.13 -14.40 -15.70
C LEU A 354 4.10 -13.60 -14.41
N ILE A 355 5.05 -13.84 -13.50
CA ILE A 355 5.09 -13.12 -12.22
C ILE A 355 5.62 -11.68 -12.40
N ILE A 356 6.59 -11.47 -13.31
CA ILE A 356 7.05 -10.13 -13.71
C ILE A 356 5.87 -9.29 -14.22
N ASP A 357 5.04 -9.84 -15.11
CA ASP A 357 3.89 -9.14 -15.66
C ASP A 357 2.85 -8.78 -14.56
N ILE A 358 2.64 -9.67 -13.59
CA ILE A 358 1.77 -9.41 -12.43
C ILE A 358 2.33 -8.25 -11.60
N TYR A 359 3.61 -8.31 -11.25
CA TYR A 359 4.28 -7.30 -10.43
C TYR A 359 4.34 -5.93 -11.13
N CYS A 360 4.58 -5.90 -12.44
CA CYS A 360 4.57 -4.64 -13.21
C CYS A 360 3.19 -3.96 -13.15
N ARG A 361 2.09 -4.72 -13.29
CA ARG A 361 0.73 -4.16 -13.15
C ARG A 361 0.48 -3.57 -11.77
N ILE A 362 0.97 -4.23 -10.72
CA ILE A 362 0.84 -3.69 -9.35
C ILE A 362 1.75 -2.49 -9.14
N ALA A 363 2.96 -2.47 -9.69
CA ALA A 363 3.85 -1.33 -9.62
C ALA A 363 3.23 -0.08 -10.29
N GLU A 364 2.52 -0.26 -11.40
CA GLU A 364 1.73 0.81 -12.04
C GLU A 364 0.54 1.24 -11.19
N LEU A 365 -0.20 0.29 -10.59
CA LEU A 365 -1.27 0.65 -9.65
C LEU A 365 -0.71 1.40 -8.43
N ALA A 366 0.47 1.03 -7.93
CA ALA A 366 1.11 1.69 -6.81
C ALA A 366 1.41 3.16 -7.12
N THR A 367 1.91 3.52 -8.31
CA THR A 367 2.16 4.94 -8.64
C THR A 367 0.88 5.76 -8.61
N THR A 368 -0.22 5.15 -9.04
CA THR A 368 -1.59 5.68 -9.02
C THR A 368 -2.04 5.93 -7.57
N CYS A 369 -1.91 4.91 -6.71
CA CYS A 369 -2.28 4.97 -5.29
C CYS A 369 -1.43 5.98 -4.51
N TRP A 370 -0.12 6.07 -4.77
CA TRP A 370 0.80 6.94 -4.03
C TRP A 370 0.88 8.37 -4.58
N ALA A 371 0.34 8.60 -5.78
CA ALA A 371 0.08 9.95 -6.30
C ALA A 371 -1.15 10.60 -5.65
N ASP A 372 -2.04 9.84 -5.02
CA ASP A 372 -3.07 10.37 -4.10
C ASP A 372 -2.39 11.00 -2.85
N ARG A 373 -3.13 11.73 -2.00
CA ARG A 373 -2.66 12.26 -0.71
C ARG A 373 -2.91 11.33 0.47
N SER A 374 -3.53 10.19 0.21
CA SER A 374 -3.81 9.19 1.22
C SER A 374 -2.56 8.41 1.63
N LEU A 375 -2.59 7.88 2.84
CA LEU A 375 -1.66 6.87 3.32
C LEU A 375 -2.19 5.47 3.02
N TRP A 376 -1.29 4.54 2.78
CA TRP A 376 -1.62 3.13 2.56
C TRP A 376 -0.97 2.27 3.63
N GLU A 377 -1.71 1.30 4.15
CA GLU A 377 -1.25 0.39 5.18
C GLU A 377 -1.70 -1.04 4.85
N THR A 378 -0.80 -2.00 5.07
CA THR A 378 -1.11 -3.44 5.08
C THR A 378 -0.98 -3.97 6.49
N ARG A 379 -1.89 -4.86 6.89
CA ARG A 379 -1.88 -5.45 8.22
C ARG A 379 -1.44 -6.91 8.18
N GLY A 380 -0.27 -7.19 8.74
CA GLY A 380 0.27 -8.53 8.87
C GLY A 380 -0.28 -9.27 10.09
N LEU A 381 0.34 -10.41 10.39
CA LEU A 381 -0.07 -11.31 11.45
C LEU A 381 -0.06 -10.67 12.85
N ASP A 382 0.74 -9.63 13.06
CA ASP A 382 0.81 -8.83 14.29
C ASP A 382 -0.49 -8.04 14.54
N LYS A 383 -1.23 -7.71 13.47
CA LYS A 383 -2.48 -6.95 13.52
C LYS A 383 -3.71 -7.81 13.29
N VAL A 384 -3.60 -8.94 12.57
CA VAL A 384 -4.71 -9.85 12.24
C VAL A 384 -4.55 -11.23 12.89
N ALA A 385 -4.29 -11.25 14.20
CA ALA A 385 -3.97 -12.49 14.92
C ALA A 385 -5.13 -13.50 15.04
N THR A 386 -6.38 -13.03 14.98
CA THR A 386 -7.58 -13.84 15.16
C THR A 386 -8.57 -13.57 14.03
N PHE A 387 -9.21 -14.63 13.53
CA PHE A 387 -10.24 -14.54 12.51
C PHE A 387 -11.62 -14.39 13.12
N HIS A 388 -12.41 -13.48 12.58
CA HIS A 388 -13.83 -13.35 12.86
C HIS A 388 -14.61 -13.18 11.56
N TRP A 389 -15.81 -13.75 11.47
CA TRP A 389 -16.72 -13.49 10.36
C TRP A 389 -17.20 -12.04 10.32
N HIS A 390 -17.33 -11.43 11.52
CA HIS A 390 -17.80 -10.07 11.70
C HIS A 390 -16.87 -9.30 12.66
N PRO A 391 -16.35 -8.12 12.27
CA PRO A 391 -16.50 -7.46 10.97
C PRO A 391 -15.75 -8.20 9.84
N ALA A 392 -16.32 -8.23 8.65
CA ALA A 392 -15.85 -9.01 7.49
C ALA A 392 -14.59 -8.41 6.81
N THR A 393 -13.51 -8.28 7.60
CA THR A 393 -12.21 -7.72 7.18
C THR A 393 -11.28 -8.75 6.55
N LEU A 394 -11.52 -10.03 6.86
CA LEU A 394 -10.74 -11.17 6.37
C LEU A 394 -11.65 -12.16 5.64
N ASN A 395 -11.10 -12.78 4.60
CA ASN A 395 -11.68 -13.92 3.90
C ASN A 395 -10.86 -15.16 4.20
N LEU A 396 -11.53 -16.30 4.35
CA LEU A 396 -10.85 -17.59 4.42
C LEU A 396 -10.40 -18.04 3.04
N HIS A 397 -9.22 -18.65 2.97
CA HIS A 397 -8.79 -19.33 1.76
C HIS A 397 -9.73 -20.51 1.44
N HIS A 398 -9.98 -20.74 0.15
CA HIS A 398 -10.88 -21.79 -0.33
C HIS A 398 -10.43 -23.22 0.02
N PHE A 399 -9.22 -23.41 0.56
CA PHE A 399 -8.73 -24.71 1.04
C PHE A 399 -9.30 -25.11 2.41
N HIS A 400 -9.98 -24.21 3.11
CA HIS A 400 -10.72 -24.58 4.32
C HIS A 400 -11.94 -25.45 4.03
N TYR A 401 -12.51 -25.39 2.82
CA TYR A 401 -13.69 -26.17 2.42
C TYR A 401 -14.87 -26.08 3.41
N VAL A 402 -15.02 -24.93 4.06
CA VAL A 402 -16.14 -24.65 4.97
C VAL A 402 -17.25 -23.87 4.28
N GLU A 403 -18.45 -23.99 4.82
CA GLU A 403 -19.53 -23.08 4.48
C GLU A 403 -19.25 -21.68 5.04
N LYS A 404 -19.92 -20.68 4.45
CA LYS A 404 -19.84 -19.31 4.93
C LYS A 404 -20.42 -19.25 6.34
N ASP A 405 -19.77 -18.49 7.23
CA ASP A 405 -20.22 -18.28 8.61
C ASP A 405 -20.18 -19.57 9.48
N ASP A 406 -19.31 -20.54 9.15
CA ASP A 406 -19.06 -21.72 9.99
C ASP A 406 -18.53 -21.29 11.38
N PRO A 407 -19.30 -21.52 12.48
CA PRO A 407 -18.93 -21.07 13.82
C PRO A 407 -17.67 -21.74 14.36
N ARG A 408 -17.23 -22.87 13.77
CA ARG A 408 -16.01 -23.57 14.17
C ARG A 408 -14.75 -22.74 13.97
N LEU A 409 -14.76 -21.84 12.99
CA LEU A 409 -13.59 -21.04 12.62
C LEU A 409 -13.62 -19.63 13.23
N ASP A 410 -14.76 -19.18 13.76
CA ASP A 410 -14.85 -17.88 14.41
C ASP A 410 -14.01 -17.86 15.70
N GLY A 411 -13.21 -16.81 15.88
CA GLY A 411 -12.28 -16.69 17.00
C GLY A 411 -11.03 -17.57 16.89
N LYS A 412 -10.81 -18.29 15.78
CA LYS A 412 -9.59 -19.09 15.59
C LYS A 412 -8.38 -18.23 15.26
N ALA A 413 -7.21 -18.68 15.69
CA ALA A 413 -5.95 -18.01 15.41
C ALA A 413 -5.67 -18.03 13.90
N VAL A 414 -5.25 -16.89 13.36
CA VAL A 414 -4.69 -16.82 12.00
C VAL A 414 -3.29 -17.45 12.03
N LEU A 415 -3.04 -18.36 11.10
CA LEU A 415 -1.76 -19.04 10.92
C LEU A 415 -0.95 -18.44 9.77
N ILE A 416 -1.63 -18.09 8.67
CA ILE A 416 -1.03 -17.50 7.47
C ILE A 416 -1.92 -16.36 6.98
N VAL A 417 -1.31 -15.21 6.71
CA VAL A 417 -1.89 -14.09 5.96
C VAL A 417 -1.39 -14.23 4.52
N ILE A 418 -2.19 -14.83 3.63
CA ILE A 418 -1.81 -15.00 2.22
C ILE A 418 -1.83 -13.66 1.50
N GLN A 419 -2.86 -12.85 1.78
CA GLN A 419 -2.95 -11.46 1.33
C GLN A 419 -3.31 -10.60 2.54
N PRO A 420 -2.54 -9.56 2.86
CA PRO A 420 -2.88 -8.65 3.94
C PRO A 420 -4.11 -7.82 3.53
N PRO A 421 -5.02 -7.49 4.46
CA PRO A 421 -6.00 -6.45 4.19
C PRO A 421 -5.29 -5.13 3.92
N LEU A 422 -5.81 -4.38 2.96
CA LEU A 422 -5.27 -3.10 2.51
C LEU A 422 -6.17 -1.97 2.99
N TYR A 423 -5.55 -1.01 3.65
CA TYR A 423 -6.22 0.15 4.22
C TYR A 423 -5.72 1.43 3.58
N ARG A 424 -6.63 2.38 3.45
CA ARG A 424 -6.36 3.75 3.07
C ARG A 424 -6.72 4.66 4.24
N LEU A 425 -5.75 5.46 4.68
CA LEU A 425 -5.92 6.41 5.77
C LEU A 425 -5.85 7.84 5.23
N GLY A 426 -6.79 8.68 5.64
CA GLY A 426 -6.89 10.06 5.17
C GLY A 426 -7.40 10.20 3.73
N GLY A 427 -7.10 11.34 3.12
CA GLY A 427 -7.58 11.70 1.79
C GLY A 427 -7.41 13.19 1.48
N LEU A 428 -8.23 13.71 0.57
CA LEU A 428 -8.22 15.12 0.15
C LEU A 428 -8.48 16.12 1.28
N ASP A 429 -9.14 15.67 2.34
CA ASP A 429 -9.43 16.43 3.56
C ASP A 429 -8.34 16.29 4.64
N LEU A 430 -7.28 15.50 4.38
CA LEU A 430 -6.18 15.23 5.30
C LEU A 430 -6.65 14.64 6.65
N GLN A 431 -7.80 13.96 6.66
CA GLN A 431 -8.36 13.34 7.87
C GLN A 431 -7.78 11.95 8.13
N PHE A 432 -6.52 11.89 8.57
CA PHE A 432 -5.80 10.62 8.81
C PHE A 432 -6.34 9.75 9.95
N HIS A 433 -7.39 10.19 10.66
CA HIS A 433 -8.03 9.44 11.74
C HIS A 433 -9.07 8.43 11.23
N ILE A 434 -9.43 8.46 9.95
CA ILE A 434 -10.38 7.53 9.34
C ILE A 434 -9.62 6.43 8.62
N ASP A 435 -9.77 5.21 9.12
CA ASP A 435 -9.24 4.00 8.52
C ASP A 435 -10.29 3.38 7.58
N ARG A 436 -10.04 3.43 6.27
CA ARG A 436 -10.91 2.80 5.28
C ARG A 436 -10.26 1.54 4.74
N MET A 437 -10.89 0.40 5.00
CA MET A 437 -10.53 -0.85 4.31
C MET A 437 -10.89 -0.76 2.83
N VAL A 438 -9.89 -0.96 1.97
CA VAL A 438 -10.04 -0.94 0.50
C VAL A 438 -10.09 -2.36 -0.05
N ALA A 439 -9.32 -3.29 0.53
CA ALA A 439 -9.36 -4.70 0.16
C ALA A 439 -9.27 -5.58 1.40
N LYS A 440 -10.04 -6.67 1.40
CA LYS A 440 -10.03 -7.67 2.48
C LYS A 440 -8.75 -8.49 2.45
N GLY A 441 -8.37 -8.97 3.63
CA GLY A 441 -7.30 -9.95 3.77
C GLY A 441 -7.74 -11.34 3.35
N LEU A 442 -6.79 -12.19 3.01
CA LEU A 442 -7.01 -13.62 2.74
C LEU A 442 -6.13 -14.44 3.67
N VAL A 443 -6.74 -15.34 4.45
CA VAL A 443 -6.04 -16.03 5.54
C VAL A 443 -6.26 -17.53 5.56
N ILE A 444 -5.32 -18.23 6.20
CA ILE A 444 -5.47 -19.58 6.74
C ILE A 444 -5.54 -19.47 8.26
N VAL A 445 -6.46 -20.20 8.87
CA VAL A 445 -6.70 -20.19 10.31
C VAL A 445 -6.45 -21.58 10.88
N GLU A 446 -6.28 -21.61 12.19
CA GLU A 446 -6.13 -22.84 12.94
C GLU A 446 -7.41 -23.67 12.88
N ASP A 447 -7.25 -24.89 12.41
CA ASP A 447 -8.33 -25.84 12.30
C ASP A 447 -7.80 -27.29 12.45
N PRO A 448 -7.50 -27.71 13.69
CA PRO A 448 -6.89 -29.01 13.95
C PRO A 448 -7.85 -30.19 13.74
N THR A 449 -9.11 -29.97 13.38
CA THR A 449 -10.12 -31.03 13.23
C THR A 449 -10.64 -31.14 11.82
N SER A 450 -10.02 -32.01 11.01
CA SER A 450 -10.66 -32.61 9.82
C SER A 450 -9.92 -33.89 9.45
N THR A 451 -10.16 -34.96 10.22
CA THR A 451 -10.05 -36.35 9.72
C THR A 451 -11.12 -36.61 8.69
#